data_AF-A0A7S4RMI3-F1
#
_entry.id   AF-A0A7S4RMI3-F1
#
_cell.length_a   1.000
_cell.length_b   1.000
_cell.length_c   1.000
_cell.angle_alpha   90.00
_cell.angle_beta   90.00
_cell.angle_gamma   90.00
#
_symmetry.space_group_name_H-M   'P 1'
#
loop_
_entity.id
_entity.type
_entity.pdbx_description
1 polymer ?
#
loop_
_entity_poly.entity_id
_entity_poly.type
_entity_poly.pdbx_seq_one_letter_code
_entity_poly.pdbx_strand_id
1 'polypeptide(L)'
;DNREHAWNTNFNQLCAFKSQNGHCHVSTKDERNKSLGEWVKNQRVLYKKNVLRSDRILQLNSIGFIWDTLEIVWNKYFEELCAFKAQNGHCNVSTHDKQNKSLGEWVKNQRVLYRNDALNSDRILQLNSIGFIWDTLEHAWNKQFYELCAFRARKGHCNVSTNDERNTSLGNWVQQQRKLRKHKKNTLSSDRIQQLNSIGFIWDTLEIVWNKHFNE
;
A
#
# COMPACT_ATOMS: atom_id res chain seq x y z
N ASP A 1 41.98 28.96 -0.89
CA ASP A 1 40.90 28.85 -1.90
C ASP A 1 39.56 28.86 -1.18
N ASN A 2 38.69 29.82 -1.52
CA ASN A 2 37.39 30.02 -0.86
C ASN A 2 36.43 28.83 -1.04
N ARG A 3 36.56 28.10 -2.16
CA ARG A 3 35.72 26.91 -2.45
C ARG A 3 36.04 25.73 -1.54
N GLU A 4 37.29 25.57 -1.17
CA GLU A 4 37.74 24.49 -0.29
C GLU A 4 37.33 24.77 1.16
N HIS A 5 37.42 26.03 1.58
CA HIS A 5 36.90 26.44 2.88
C HIS A 5 35.39 26.21 2.99
N ALA A 6 34.60 26.61 1.98
CA ALA A 6 33.17 26.40 1.98
C ALA A 6 32.79 24.91 2.01
N TRP A 7 33.57 24.06 1.31
CA TRP A 7 33.41 22.61 1.38
C TRP A 7 33.64 22.08 2.80
N ASN A 8 34.80 22.40 3.40
CA ASN A 8 35.15 21.93 4.74
C ASN A 8 34.16 22.39 5.80
N THR A 9 33.64 23.62 5.70
CA THR A 9 32.60 24.13 6.61
C THR A 9 31.34 23.27 6.53
N ASN A 10 30.79 23.03 5.33
CA ASN A 10 29.57 22.22 5.18
C ASN A 10 29.81 20.76 5.55
N PHE A 11 30.96 20.19 5.21
CA PHE A 11 31.31 18.82 5.57
C PHE A 11 31.38 18.65 7.09
N ASN A 12 32.02 19.58 7.81
CA ASN A 12 32.06 19.56 9.27
C ASN A 12 30.67 19.73 9.91
N GLN A 13 29.81 20.58 9.33
CA GLN A 13 28.42 20.70 9.76
C GLN A 13 27.65 19.38 9.56
N LEU A 14 27.88 18.68 8.44
CA LEU A 14 27.27 17.37 8.20
C LEU A 14 27.78 16.30 9.19
N CYS A 15 29.06 16.32 9.53
CA CYS A 15 29.62 15.45 10.58
C CYS A 15 28.94 15.71 11.93
N ALA A 16 28.80 16.98 12.33
CA ALA A 16 28.12 17.35 13.56
C ALA A 16 26.65 16.91 13.54
N PHE A 17 25.96 17.12 12.42
CA PHE A 17 24.58 16.67 12.24
C PHE A 17 24.45 15.14 12.38
N LYS A 18 25.35 14.38 11.74
CA LYS A 18 25.38 12.92 11.86
C LYS A 18 25.59 12.48 13.31
N SER A 19 26.54 13.10 14.03
CA SER A 19 26.79 12.76 15.43
C SER A 19 25.57 13.01 16.32
N GLN A 20 24.74 14.01 16.00
CA GLN A 20 23.52 14.32 16.76
C GLN A 20 22.31 13.44 16.37
N ASN A 21 22.17 13.07 15.10
CA ASN A 21 20.97 12.43 14.56
C ASN A 21 21.17 10.96 14.16
N GLY A 22 22.40 10.47 14.16
CA GLY A 22 22.77 9.12 13.71
C GLY A 22 22.82 8.94 12.18
N HIS A 23 22.43 9.95 11.38
CA HIS A 23 22.37 9.84 9.91
C HIS A 23 22.79 11.12 9.19
N CYS A 24 23.17 11.01 7.91
CA CYS A 24 23.50 12.16 7.04
C CYS A 24 22.30 12.68 6.21
N HIS A 25 21.08 12.18 6.45
CA HIS A 25 19.90 12.70 5.77
C HIS A 25 19.43 14.03 6.39
N VAL A 26 19.64 15.13 5.68
CA VAL A 26 19.19 16.47 6.09
C VAL A 26 18.05 16.91 5.18
N SER A 27 16.87 17.16 5.76
CA SER A 27 15.69 17.60 5.01
C SER A 27 15.80 19.08 4.64
N THR A 28 15.47 19.45 3.41
CA THR A 28 15.39 20.87 2.99
C THR A 28 14.21 21.62 3.62
N LYS A 29 13.32 20.91 4.33
CA LYS A 29 12.20 21.50 5.09
C LYS A 29 12.54 21.78 6.56
N ASP A 30 13.70 21.32 7.03
CA ASP A 30 14.18 21.67 8.37
C ASP A 30 14.73 23.09 8.33
N GLU A 31 13.96 24.07 8.84
CA GLU A 31 14.35 25.48 8.83
C GLU A 31 15.66 25.75 9.57
N ARG A 32 16.03 24.92 10.57
CA ARG A 32 17.28 25.09 11.32
C ARG A 32 18.50 24.66 10.51
N ASN A 33 18.33 23.69 9.61
CA ASN A 33 19.41 23.07 8.82
C ASN A 33 19.19 23.22 7.31
N LYS A 34 18.38 24.19 6.88
CA LYS A 34 17.93 24.32 5.49
C LYS A 34 19.09 24.43 4.50
N SER A 35 20.09 25.27 4.82
CA SER A 35 21.29 25.46 3.99
C SER A 35 22.10 24.17 3.85
N LEU A 36 22.28 23.43 4.95
CA LEU A 36 22.94 22.13 4.94
C LEU A 36 22.14 21.09 4.13
N GLY A 37 20.81 21.10 4.25
CA GLY A 37 19.91 20.25 3.46
C GLY A 37 20.02 20.52 1.95
N GLU A 38 20.07 21.78 1.55
CA GLU A 38 20.30 22.19 0.16
C GLU A 38 21.69 21.75 -0.33
N TRP A 39 22.72 21.93 0.50
CA TRP A 39 24.07 21.49 0.17
C TRP A 39 24.17 19.97 -0.01
N VAL A 40 23.58 19.18 0.90
CA VAL A 40 23.49 17.71 0.82
C VAL A 40 22.75 17.27 -0.43
N LYS A 41 21.62 17.91 -0.74
CA LYS A 41 20.84 17.64 -1.97
C LYS A 41 21.70 17.89 -3.22
N ASN A 42 22.45 18.99 -3.24
CA ASN A 42 23.34 19.32 -4.35
C ASN A 42 24.44 18.26 -4.53
N GLN A 43 25.01 17.71 -3.44
CA GLN A 43 26.03 16.66 -3.57
C GLN A 43 25.49 15.41 -4.26
N ARG A 44 24.26 15.00 -3.94
CA ARG A 44 23.60 13.87 -4.62
C ARG A 44 23.37 14.15 -6.11
N VAL A 45 22.99 15.37 -6.47
CA VAL A 45 22.82 15.79 -7.87
C VAL A 45 24.16 15.73 -8.62
N LEU A 46 25.23 16.26 -8.03
CA LEU A 46 26.57 16.25 -8.62
C LEU A 46 27.12 14.83 -8.77
N TYR A 47 26.89 13.97 -7.78
CA TYR A 47 27.24 12.55 -7.83
C TYR A 47 26.50 11.81 -8.94
N LYS A 48 25.18 11.97 -9.06
CA LYS A 48 24.38 11.35 -10.13
C LYS A 48 24.79 11.82 -11.53
N LYS A 49 25.30 13.05 -11.64
CA LYS A 49 25.84 13.61 -12.88
C LYS A 49 27.29 13.20 -13.16
N ASN A 50 27.93 12.42 -12.28
CA ASN A 50 29.34 12.02 -12.36
C ASN A 50 30.33 13.20 -12.43
N VAL A 51 29.98 14.35 -11.84
CA VAL A 51 30.83 15.57 -11.84
C VAL A 51 31.36 15.94 -10.44
N LEU A 52 30.99 15.18 -9.41
CA LEU A 52 31.53 15.37 -8.07
C LEU A 52 32.97 14.83 -8.02
N ARG A 53 33.90 15.61 -7.46
CA ARG A 53 35.30 15.19 -7.33
C ARG A 53 35.43 13.93 -6.47
N SER A 54 36.38 13.06 -6.80
CA SER A 54 36.59 11.77 -6.15
C SER A 54 36.95 11.88 -4.66
N ASP A 55 37.77 12.87 -4.28
CA ASP A 55 38.14 13.14 -2.89
C ASP A 55 36.92 13.48 -2.01
N ARG A 56 35.97 14.25 -2.57
CA ARG A 56 34.70 14.60 -1.93
C ARG A 56 33.77 13.39 -1.77
N ILE A 57 33.75 12.51 -2.76
CA ILE A 57 33.02 11.23 -2.68
C ILE A 57 33.60 10.38 -1.55
N LEU A 58 34.93 10.26 -1.46
CA LEU A 58 35.59 9.50 -0.40
C LEU A 58 35.31 10.07 0.99
N GLN A 59 35.34 11.39 1.17
CA GLN A 59 34.99 12.04 2.43
C GLN A 59 33.53 11.81 2.83
N LEU A 60 32.59 11.90 1.89
CA LEU A 60 31.18 11.61 2.18
C LEU A 60 30.98 10.12 2.50
N ASN A 61 31.64 9.22 1.77
CA ASN A 61 31.60 7.79 2.05
C ASN A 61 32.17 7.44 3.42
N SER A 62 33.23 8.11 3.88
CA SER A 62 33.85 7.83 5.19
C SER A 62 32.93 8.12 6.37
N ILE A 63 31.95 9.00 6.19
CA ILE A 63 30.90 9.27 7.17
C ILE A 63 29.61 8.49 6.89
N GLY A 64 29.63 7.48 6.02
CA GLY A 64 28.45 6.67 5.70
C GLY A 64 27.36 7.47 5.01
N PHE A 65 27.72 8.46 4.18
CA PHE A 65 26.76 9.23 3.41
C PHE A 65 26.04 8.34 2.40
N ILE A 66 24.72 8.34 2.46
CA ILE A 66 23.90 7.56 1.55
C ILE A 66 23.50 8.44 0.36
N TRP A 67 23.94 8.01 -0.82
CA TRP A 67 23.71 8.68 -2.10
C TRP A 67 22.27 8.53 -2.57
N ASP A 68 21.71 7.33 -2.45
CA ASP A 68 20.31 7.06 -2.81
C ASP A 68 19.39 7.14 -1.58
N THR A 69 18.78 8.31 -1.39
CA THR A 69 17.79 8.48 -0.31
C THR A 69 16.49 7.75 -0.53
N LEU A 70 16.17 7.39 -1.78
CA LEU A 70 14.93 6.67 -2.04
C LEU A 70 14.98 5.29 -1.39
N GLU A 71 16.17 4.70 -1.30
CA GLU A 71 16.39 3.41 -0.64
C GLU A 71 16.24 3.50 0.88
N ILE A 72 16.74 4.57 1.51
CA ILE A 72 16.55 4.80 2.96
C ILE A 72 15.06 4.94 3.28
N VAL A 73 14.37 5.79 2.51
CA VAL A 73 12.95 6.05 2.70
C VAL A 73 12.15 4.79 2.47
N TRP A 74 12.50 4.01 1.45
CA TRP A 74 11.91 2.71 1.20
C TRP A 74 12.09 1.76 2.38
N ASN A 75 13.33 1.52 2.84
CA ASN A 75 13.62 0.60 3.93
C ASN A 75 12.88 1.00 5.22
N LYS A 76 12.89 2.29 5.56
CA LYS A 76 12.14 2.82 6.71
C LYS A 76 10.65 2.45 6.63
N TYR A 77 9.97 2.79 5.53
CA TYR A 77 8.54 2.53 5.43
C TYR A 77 8.23 1.04 5.28
N PHE A 78 9.11 0.26 4.67
CA PHE A 78 8.99 -1.18 4.60
C PHE A 78 9.06 -1.82 6.00
N GLU A 79 10.01 -1.41 6.83
CA GLU A 79 10.10 -1.83 8.23
C GLU A 79 8.88 -1.40 9.04
N GLU A 80 8.41 -0.16 8.89
CA GLU A 80 7.17 0.32 9.53
C GLU A 80 5.96 -0.51 9.08
N LEU A 81 5.88 -0.91 7.81
CA LEU A 81 4.81 -1.76 7.30
C LEU A 81 4.88 -3.18 7.88
N CYS A 82 6.08 -3.75 8.03
CA CYS A 82 6.29 -5.03 8.68
C CYS A 82 5.81 -4.99 10.14
N ALA A 83 6.17 -3.93 10.88
CA ALA A 83 5.71 -3.73 12.26
C ALA A 83 4.18 -3.56 12.31
N PHE A 84 3.60 -2.77 11.41
CA PHE A 84 2.15 -2.59 11.31
C PHE A 84 1.44 -3.93 11.05
N LYS A 85 1.97 -4.75 10.12
CA LYS A 85 1.43 -6.08 9.83
C LYS A 85 1.50 -6.99 11.06
N ALA A 86 2.61 -6.99 11.79
CA ALA A 86 2.75 -7.80 12.99
C ALA A 86 1.71 -7.45 14.06
N GLN A 87 1.35 -6.16 14.17
CA GLN A 87 0.35 -5.68 15.13
C GLN A 87 -1.10 -5.89 14.68
N ASN A 88 -1.39 -5.72 13.38
CA ASN A 88 -2.78 -5.68 12.86
C ASN A 88 -3.17 -6.92 12.05
N GLY A 89 -2.21 -7.81 11.73
CA GLY A 89 -2.41 -8.98 10.88
C GLY A 89 -2.51 -8.69 9.38
N HIS A 90 -2.43 -7.42 8.94
CA HIS A 90 -2.54 -7.05 7.54
C HIS A 90 -1.69 -5.82 7.16
N CYS A 91 -1.41 -5.65 5.87
CA CYS A 91 -0.70 -4.47 5.34
C CYS A 91 -1.62 -3.32 4.88
N ASN A 92 -2.93 -3.41 5.13
CA ASN A 92 -3.86 -2.38 4.68
C ASN A 92 -3.92 -1.18 5.65
N VAL A 93 -3.04 -0.21 5.43
CA VAL A 93 -2.94 1.00 6.25
C VAL A 93 -3.85 2.10 5.69
N SER A 94 -4.74 2.64 6.52
CA SER A 94 -5.66 3.72 6.13
C SER A 94 -4.96 5.07 6.09
N THR A 95 -5.24 5.89 5.06
CA THR A 95 -4.77 7.29 5.01
C THR A 95 -5.48 8.20 6.03
N HIS A 96 -6.55 7.72 6.67
CA HIS A 96 -7.26 8.44 7.72
C HIS A 96 -6.79 8.08 9.14
N ASP A 97 -5.94 7.06 9.28
CA ASP A 97 -5.30 6.76 10.56
C ASP A 97 -4.32 7.89 10.90
N LYS A 98 -4.61 8.64 11.97
CA LYS A 98 -3.80 9.78 12.39
C LYS A 98 -2.40 9.36 12.85
N GLN A 99 -2.25 8.16 13.41
CA GLN A 99 -0.97 7.66 13.90
C GLN A 99 -0.10 7.16 12.75
N ASN A 100 -0.71 6.48 11.77
CA ASN A 100 -0.01 5.85 10.64
C ASN A 100 -0.22 6.58 9.30
N LYS A 101 -0.58 7.86 9.32
CA LYS A 101 -0.98 8.60 8.11
C LYS A 101 0.07 8.53 6.99
N SER A 102 1.33 8.79 7.33
CA SER A 102 2.44 8.78 6.36
C SER A 102 2.66 7.39 5.76
N LEU A 103 2.54 6.34 6.56
CA LEU A 103 2.63 4.96 6.10
C LEU A 103 1.44 4.62 5.18
N GLY A 104 0.22 5.07 5.52
CA GLY A 104 -0.96 4.93 4.67
C GLY A 104 -0.81 5.60 3.31
N GLU A 105 -0.25 6.82 3.27
CA GLU A 105 0.06 7.51 2.03
C GLU A 105 1.14 6.77 1.23
N TRP A 106 2.17 6.25 1.90
CA TRP A 106 3.22 5.46 1.25
C TRP A 106 2.68 4.16 0.64
N VAL A 107 1.86 3.40 1.38
CA VAL A 107 1.17 2.18 0.91
C VAL A 107 0.30 2.48 -0.32
N LYS A 108 -0.49 3.57 -0.26
CA LYS A 108 -1.31 4.02 -1.38
C LYS A 108 -0.44 4.29 -2.62
N ASN A 109 0.68 4.98 -2.45
CA ASN A 109 1.59 5.28 -3.54
C ASN A 109 2.19 4.01 -4.16
N GLN A 110 2.53 2.98 -3.37
CA GLN A 110 3.04 1.72 -3.92
C GLN A 110 2.02 1.03 -4.83
N ARG A 111 0.73 1.03 -4.45
CA ARG A 111 -0.35 0.50 -5.29
C ARG A 111 -0.52 1.29 -6.59
N VAL A 112 -0.35 2.61 -6.56
CA VAL A 112 -0.40 3.46 -7.76
C VAL A 112 0.78 3.17 -8.68
N LEU A 113 1.99 3.09 -8.13
CA LEU A 113 3.20 2.78 -8.91
C LEU A 113 3.13 1.38 -9.53
N TYR A 114 2.64 0.39 -8.80
CA TYR A 114 2.43 -0.96 -9.31
C TYR A 114 1.43 -1.00 -10.46
N ARG A 115 0.28 -0.32 -10.33
CA ARG A 115 -0.73 -0.26 -11.41
C ARG A 115 -0.20 0.40 -12.69
N ASN A 116 0.75 1.31 -12.55
CA ASN A 116 1.34 2.05 -13.66
C ASN A 116 2.65 1.41 -14.16
N ASP A 117 2.97 0.18 -13.75
CA ASP A 117 4.21 -0.54 -14.10
C ASP A 117 5.50 0.25 -13.80
N ALA A 118 5.44 1.16 -12.82
CA ALA A 118 6.52 2.08 -12.45
C ALA A 118 7.26 1.66 -11.17
N LEU A 119 6.82 0.57 -10.52
CA LEU A 119 7.44 0.05 -9.31
C LEU A 119 8.52 -0.98 -9.67
N ASN A 120 9.71 -0.82 -9.08
CA ASN A 120 10.82 -1.76 -9.26
C ASN A 120 10.43 -3.19 -8.83
N SER A 121 10.86 -4.20 -9.58
CA SER A 121 10.62 -5.63 -9.32
C SER A 121 11.04 -6.10 -7.93
N ASP A 122 12.16 -5.63 -7.41
CA ASP A 122 12.67 -6.02 -6.08
C ASP A 122 11.73 -5.52 -4.98
N ARG A 123 11.19 -4.31 -5.17
CA ARG A 123 10.20 -3.71 -4.27
C ARG A 123 8.87 -4.46 -4.31
N ILE A 124 8.48 -4.94 -5.49
CA ILE A 124 7.31 -5.81 -5.66
C ILE A 124 7.54 -7.13 -4.90
N LEU A 125 8.72 -7.75 -5.05
CA LEU A 125 9.06 -9.01 -4.36
C LEU A 125 9.06 -8.84 -2.84
N GLN A 126 9.63 -7.76 -2.32
CA GLN A 126 9.62 -7.45 -0.88
C GLN A 126 8.20 -7.24 -0.33
N LEU A 127 7.33 -6.53 -1.05
CA LEU A 127 5.94 -6.36 -0.64
C LEU A 127 5.17 -7.69 -0.72
N ASN A 128 5.40 -8.49 -1.75
CA ASN A 128 4.80 -9.81 -1.88
C ASN A 128 5.23 -10.75 -0.75
N SER A 129 6.48 -10.72 -0.30
CA SER A 129 6.97 -11.59 0.78
C SER A 129 6.28 -11.35 2.12
N ILE A 130 5.69 -10.15 2.30
CA ILE A 130 4.87 -9.84 3.48
C ILE A 130 3.37 -9.96 3.20
N GLY A 131 2.95 -10.56 2.10
CA GLY A 131 1.52 -10.77 1.76
C GLY A 131 0.79 -9.46 1.48
N PHE A 132 1.48 -8.48 0.90
CA PHE A 132 0.88 -7.20 0.54
C PHE A 132 -0.22 -7.38 -0.52
N ILE A 133 -1.38 -6.78 -0.26
CA ILE A 133 -2.52 -6.82 -1.18
C ILE A 133 -2.49 -5.57 -2.07
N TRP A 134 -2.24 -5.80 -3.36
CA TRP A 134 -2.20 -4.75 -4.39
C TRP A 134 -3.58 -4.17 -4.71
N ASP A 135 -4.58 -5.05 -4.88
CA ASP A 135 -5.98 -4.67 -5.08
C ASP A 135 -6.84 -5.12 -3.89
N THR A 136 -7.11 -4.17 -2.99
CA THR A 136 -7.92 -4.42 -1.79
C THR A 136 -9.39 -4.65 -2.11
N LEU A 137 -9.91 -4.04 -3.18
CA LEU A 137 -11.32 -4.20 -3.55
C LEU A 137 -11.56 -5.58 -4.12
N GLU A 138 -10.64 -6.03 -4.97
CA GLU A 138 -10.70 -7.36 -5.57
C GLU A 138 -10.46 -8.46 -4.52
N HIS A 139 -9.52 -8.25 -3.60
CA HIS A 139 -9.32 -9.18 -2.48
C HIS A 139 -10.57 -9.27 -1.59
N ALA A 140 -11.21 -8.14 -1.26
CA ALA A 140 -12.44 -8.13 -0.47
C ALA A 140 -13.60 -8.81 -1.18
N TRP A 141 -13.73 -8.60 -2.49
CA TRP A 141 -14.70 -9.30 -3.34
C TRP A 141 -14.48 -10.81 -3.30
N ASN A 142 -13.26 -11.26 -3.59
CA ASN A 142 -12.91 -12.68 -3.64
C ASN A 142 -13.14 -13.38 -2.30
N LYS A 143 -12.82 -12.72 -1.18
CA LYS A 143 -13.12 -13.25 0.16
C LYS A 143 -14.61 -13.57 0.32
N GLN A 144 -15.48 -12.61 0.02
CA GLN A 144 -16.94 -12.78 0.15
C GLN A 144 -17.48 -13.79 -0.86
N PHE A 145 -16.97 -13.78 -2.10
CA PHE A 145 -17.36 -14.72 -3.13
C PHE A 145 -17.02 -16.17 -2.73
N TYR A 146 -15.81 -16.42 -2.23
CA TYR A 146 -15.43 -17.75 -1.75
C TYR A 146 -16.21 -18.19 -0.51
N GLU A 147 -16.53 -17.27 0.39
CA GLU A 147 -17.40 -17.54 1.54
C GLU A 147 -18.81 -17.96 1.07
N LEU A 148 -19.34 -17.32 0.02
CA LEU A 148 -20.60 -17.70 -0.60
C LEU A 148 -20.52 -19.07 -1.28
N CYS A 149 -19.42 -19.38 -1.98
CA CYS A 149 -19.18 -20.71 -2.54
C CYS A 149 -19.21 -21.79 -1.44
N ALA A 150 -18.53 -21.55 -0.33
CA ALA A 150 -18.50 -22.46 0.81
C ALA A 150 -19.87 -22.57 1.50
N PHE A 151 -20.65 -21.48 1.54
CA PHE A 151 -22.03 -21.52 2.02
C PHE A 151 -22.90 -22.40 1.12
N ARG A 152 -22.83 -22.20 -0.20
CA ARG A 152 -23.58 -23.00 -1.18
C ARG A 152 -23.23 -24.48 -1.06
N ALA A 153 -21.95 -24.82 -0.94
CA ALA A 153 -21.53 -26.21 -0.78
C ALA A 153 -22.16 -26.91 0.43
N ARG A 154 -22.40 -26.17 1.53
CA ARG A 154 -23.00 -26.71 2.76
C ARG A 154 -24.53 -26.69 2.78
N LYS A 155 -25.16 -25.71 2.12
CA LYS A 155 -26.61 -25.44 2.21
C LYS A 155 -27.38 -25.74 0.93
N GLY A 156 -26.69 -26.02 -0.18
CA GLY A 156 -27.28 -26.28 -1.49
C GLY A 156 -27.72 -25.02 -2.25
N HIS A 157 -27.69 -23.84 -1.63
CA HIS A 157 -28.15 -22.59 -2.24
C HIS A 157 -27.32 -21.37 -1.83
N CYS A 158 -27.40 -20.29 -2.60
CA CYS A 158 -26.74 -19.01 -2.32
C CYS A 158 -27.62 -18.01 -1.53
N ASN A 159 -28.82 -18.41 -1.10
CA ASN A 159 -29.72 -17.53 -0.35
C ASN A 159 -29.31 -17.43 1.13
N VAL A 160 -28.45 -16.46 1.44
CA VAL A 160 -27.98 -16.21 2.81
C VAL A 160 -28.92 -15.21 3.50
N SER A 161 -29.52 -15.61 4.62
CA SER A 161 -30.38 -14.74 5.43
C SER A 161 -29.55 -13.68 6.16
N THR A 162 -30.04 -12.44 6.22
CA THR A 162 -29.44 -11.38 7.05
C THR A 162 -29.69 -11.58 8.55
N ASN A 163 -30.62 -12.47 8.92
CA ASN A 163 -30.95 -12.79 10.31
C ASN A 163 -30.19 -14.02 10.83
N ASP A 164 -29.37 -14.68 9.99
CA ASP A 164 -28.50 -15.75 10.44
C ASP A 164 -27.26 -15.14 11.10
N GLU A 165 -27.25 -15.13 12.44
CA GLU A 165 -26.18 -14.53 13.25
C GLU A 165 -24.78 -15.01 12.86
N ARG A 166 -24.65 -16.24 12.33
CA ARG A 166 -23.35 -16.80 11.91
C ARG A 166 -22.92 -16.33 10.52
N ASN A 167 -23.84 -15.84 9.69
CA ASN A 167 -23.59 -15.45 8.31
C ASN A 167 -24.11 -14.02 7.98
N THR A 168 -24.41 -13.19 8.98
CA THR A 168 -24.98 -11.84 8.80
C THR A 168 -24.16 -10.98 7.83
N SER A 169 -22.82 -11.03 7.91
CA SER A 169 -21.94 -10.28 7.02
C SER A 169 -22.11 -10.70 5.55
N LEU A 170 -22.07 -12.00 5.29
CA LEU A 170 -22.28 -12.58 3.96
C LEU A 170 -23.71 -12.31 3.45
N GLY A 171 -24.72 -12.41 4.32
CA GLY A 171 -26.11 -12.10 4.00
C GLY A 171 -26.29 -10.65 3.55
N ASN A 172 -25.69 -9.70 4.27
CA ASN A 172 -25.69 -8.29 3.89
C ASN A 172 -24.98 -8.06 2.56
N TRP A 173 -23.85 -8.73 2.33
CA TRP A 173 -23.12 -8.64 1.06
C TRP A 173 -23.94 -9.19 -0.12
N VAL A 174 -24.61 -10.33 0.04
CA VAL A 174 -25.52 -10.92 -0.96
C VAL A 174 -26.65 -9.95 -1.31
N GLN A 175 -27.30 -9.37 -0.30
CA GLN A 175 -28.37 -8.39 -0.49
C GLN A 175 -27.87 -7.13 -1.19
N GLN A 176 -26.66 -6.68 -0.87
CA GLN A 176 -26.02 -5.57 -1.57
C GLN A 176 -25.84 -5.88 -3.07
N GLN A 177 -25.41 -7.09 -3.44
CA GLN A 177 -25.23 -7.44 -4.87
C GLN A 177 -26.56 -7.39 -5.63
N ARG A 178 -27.64 -7.90 -5.03
CA ARG A 178 -29.00 -7.81 -5.60
C ARG A 178 -29.45 -6.36 -5.79
N LYS A 179 -29.25 -5.50 -4.79
CA LYS A 179 -29.56 -4.06 -4.86
C LYS A 179 -28.76 -3.36 -5.95
N LEU A 180 -27.46 -3.63 -6.04
CA LEU A 180 -26.58 -3.05 -7.06
C LEU A 180 -27.04 -3.44 -8.47
N ARG A 181 -27.39 -4.71 -8.70
CA ARG A 181 -27.91 -5.18 -9.99
C ARG A 181 -29.24 -4.52 -10.38
N LYS A 182 -30.16 -4.38 -9.42
CA LYS A 182 -31.52 -3.86 -9.67
C LYS A 182 -31.57 -2.33 -9.85
N HIS A 183 -30.86 -1.59 -9.00
CA HIS A 183 -31.02 -0.14 -8.90
C HIS A 183 -29.82 0.67 -9.39
N LYS A 184 -28.65 0.04 -9.59
CA LYS A 184 -27.44 0.74 -10.03
C LYS A 184 -26.84 0.08 -11.27
N LYS A 185 -27.48 0.35 -12.42
CA LYS A 185 -27.03 -0.12 -13.74
C LYS A 185 -25.54 0.23 -13.92
N ASN A 186 -24.74 -0.71 -14.41
CA ASN A 186 -23.29 -0.59 -14.65
C ASN A 186 -22.38 -0.47 -13.41
N THR A 187 -22.87 -0.67 -12.18
CA THR A 187 -21.98 -0.67 -10.99
C THR A 187 -21.34 -2.03 -10.71
N LEU A 188 -22.00 -3.12 -11.10
CA LEU A 188 -21.46 -4.47 -11.01
C LEU A 188 -20.88 -4.87 -12.38
N SER A 189 -19.60 -5.23 -12.42
CA SER A 189 -18.95 -5.64 -13.67
C SER A 189 -19.56 -6.93 -14.22
N SER A 190 -19.45 -7.12 -15.53
CA SER A 190 -19.88 -8.34 -16.23
C SER A 190 -19.28 -9.59 -15.57
N ASP A 191 -18.01 -9.52 -15.19
CA ASP A 191 -17.26 -10.66 -14.66
C ASP A 191 -17.78 -11.06 -13.29
N ARG A 192 -18.10 -10.08 -12.43
CA ARG A 192 -18.70 -10.32 -11.10
C ARG A 192 -20.11 -10.91 -11.22
N ILE A 193 -20.87 -10.48 -12.22
CA ILE A 193 -22.18 -11.06 -12.53
C ILE A 193 -22.01 -12.52 -12.98
N GLN A 194 -21.05 -12.79 -13.87
CA GLN A 194 -20.77 -14.12 -14.38
C GLN A 194 -20.28 -15.07 -13.26
N GLN A 195 -19.42 -14.59 -12.36
CA GLN A 195 -18.99 -15.34 -11.18
C GLN A 195 -20.16 -15.74 -10.28
N LEU A 196 -21.10 -14.83 -10.02
CA LEU A 196 -22.29 -15.15 -9.24
C LEU A 196 -23.22 -16.12 -9.99
N ASN A 197 -23.41 -15.92 -11.30
CA ASN A 197 -24.22 -16.82 -12.12
C ASN A 197 -23.66 -18.25 -12.14
N SER A 198 -22.34 -18.42 -12.20
CA SER A 198 -21.71 -19.75 -12.28
C SER A 198 -21.95 -20.61 -11.03
N ILE A 199 -22.26 -19.98 -9.89
CA ILE A 199 -22.64 -20.67 -8.66
C ILE A 199 -24.16 -20.78 -8.47
N GLY A 200 -24.97 -20.53 -9.51
CA GLY A 200 -26.43 -20.59 -9.43
C GLY A 200 -27.02 -19.51 -8.53
N PHE A 201 -26.40 -18.33 -8.47
CA PHE A 201 -26.90 -17.22 -7.67
C PHE A 201 -28.23 -16.70 -8.23
N ILE A 202 -29.26 -16.72 -7.40
CA ILE A 202 -30.58 -16.20 -7.75
C ILE A 202 -30.65 -14.71 -7.39
N TRP A 203 -30.83 -13.89 -8.42
CA TRP A 203 -30.87 -12.43 -8.34
C TRP A 203 -32.20 -11.90 -7.79
N ASP A 204 -33.32 -12.52 -8.18
CA ASP A 204 -34.64 -12.16 -7.68
C ASP A 204 -35.11 -13.15 -6.61
N THR A 205 -35.26 -12.68 -5.38
CA THR A 205 -35.72 -13.52 -4.28
C THR A 205 -37.16 -13.99 -4.45
N LEU A 206 -37.99 -13.32 -5.25
CA LEU A 206 -39.36 -13.76 -5.54
C LEU A 206 -39.36 -15.08 -6.33
N GLU A 207 -38.37 -15.29 -7.19
CA GLU A 207 -38.15 -16.54 -7.92
C GLU A 207 -37.85 -17.71 -6.97
N ILE A 208 -37.22 -17.44 -5.83
CA ILE A 208 -36.94 -18.44 -4.79
C ILE A 208 -38.22 -18.88 -4.07
N VAL A 209 -39.12 -17.92 -3.79
CA VAL A 209 -40.39 -18.18 -3.09
C VAL A 209 -41.35 -18.94 -4.01
N TRP A 210 -41.40 -18.58 -5.29
CA TRP A 210 -42.17 -19.29 -6.31
C TRP A 210 -41.71 -20.75 -6.48
N ASN A 211 -40.39 -21.00 -6.57
CA ASN A 211 -39.87 -22.36 -6.73
C ASN A 211 -40.09 -23.26 -5.50
N LYS A 212 -40.28 -22.68 -4.30
CA LYS A 212 -40.62 -23.44 -3.08
C LYS A 212 -42.11 -23.77 -2.97
N HIS A 213 -42.99 -22.88 -3.42
CA HIS A 213 -44.44 -23.05 -3.25
C HIS A 213 -45.13 -23.93 -4.31
N PHE A 214 -44.46 -24.21 -5.43
CA PHE A 214 -45.06 -24.93 -6.57
C PHE A 214 -44.33 -26.23 -6.98
N ASN A 215 -43.22 -26.59 -6.31
CA ASN A 215 -42.49 -27.85 -6.55
C ASN A 215 -42.47 -28.80 -5.34
N GLU A 216 -43.28 -28.52 -4.31
CA GLU A 216 -43.67 -29.45 -3.24
C GLU A 216 -45.12 -29.87 -3.47
#